data_AF-A0A2N3BWP2-F1
#
_entry.id   AF-A0A2N3BWP2-F1
#
_cell.length_a   1.000
_cell.length_b   1.000
_cell.length_c   1.000
_cell.angle_alpha   90.00
_cell.angle_beta   90.00
_cell.angle_gamma   90.00
#
_symmetry.space_group_name_H-M   'P 1'
#
loop_
_entity.id
_entity.type
_entity.pdbx_description
1 polymer ?
#
loop_
_entity_poly.entity_id
_entity_poly.type
_entity_poly.pdbx_seq_one_letter_code
_entity_poly.pdbx_strand_id
1 'polypeptide(L)'
;MTRKSRKTADRPPPEPGSAAPQGRPHLPVVIAPPAPAPGAAAPDGHRHAALDRGVMASLARLTGGMSPHAMLDAWSDWAIHLARAPGRQLELMERAQANWLKLVQYGVAGGAGQSPEKPFPPGPNDTRWSHEGWDRAPFALWQQGFLGVQDWWHTATSDLRGLRRQNARRAGFVMRQLLDTVSPSNFPLGNPEILEKTVNTGGRNLFEGAAHFIDDA
;
A
#
# COMPACT_ATOMS: atom_id res chain seq x y z
N MET A 1 76.48 15.59 -4.64
CA MET A 1 76.80 14.78 -5.85
C MET A 1 75.50 14.30 -6.48
N THR A 2 75.22 14.20 -7.78
CA THR A 2 75.72 14.80 -9.03
C THR A 2 74.66 14.48 -10.12
N ARG A 3 73.91 15.49 -10.57
CA ARG A 3 73.38 15.78 -11.93
C ARG A 3 73.37 14.69 -13.03
N LYS A 4 72.19 14.48 -13.67
CA LYS A 4 71.93 14.49 -15.15
C LYS A 4 70.43 14.21 -15.41
N SER A 5 69.59 15.13 -15.92
CA SER A 5 69.48 15.70 -17.28
C SER A 5 69.45 14.68 -18.43
N ARG A 6 68.24 14.46 -18.99
CA ARG A 6 67.91 14.35 -20.43
C ARG A 6 66.38 14.44 -20.55
N LYS A 7 65.81 15.47 -21.17
CA LYS A 7 65.81 15.90 -22.58
C LYS A 7 64.44 15.58 -23.17
N THR A 8 63.68 16.66 -23.31
CA THR A 8 62.45 16.84 -24.07
C THR A 8 62.51 16.14 -25.43
N ALA A 9 61.50 15.32 -25.70
CA ALA A 9 61.16 14.84 -27.04
C ALA A 9 59.82 15.47 -27.42
N ASP A 10 59.89 16.20 -28.53
CA ASP A 10 58.89 16.97 -29.21
C ASP A 10 57.71 16.07 -29.64
N ARG A 11 56.48 16.43 -29.27
CA ARG A 11 55.27 15.76 -29.76
C ARG A 11 54.39 16.80 -30.45
N PRO A 12 54.06 16.61 -31.75
CA PRO A 12 53.33 17.59 -32.54
C PRO A 12 51.89 17.79 -32.02
N PRO A 13 51.28 18.96 -32.29
CA PRO A 13 49.95 19.30 -31.78
C PRO A 13 48.86 18.38 -32.36
N PRO A 14 47.77 18.10 -31.62
CA PRO A 14 46.71 17.23 -32.08
C PRO A 14 45.88 17.91 -33.19
N GLU A 15 45.68 17.19 -34.30
CA GLU A 15 44.71 17.55 -35.33
C GLU A 15 43.25 17.39 -34.80
N PRO A 16 42.30 18.22 -35.28
CA PRO A 16 40.93 18.24 -34.78
C PRO A 16 40.12 17.07 -35.35
N GLY A 17 40.22 15.91 -34.70
CA GLY A 17 39.46 14.72 -35.01
C GLY A 17 38.06 14.74 -34.38
N SER A 18 37.07 15.14 -35.18
CA SER A 18 35.66 14.72 -35.17
C SER A 18 34.99 14.48 -33.82
N ALA A 19 34.16 15.44 -33.41
CA ALA A 19 33.20 15.29 -32.32
C ALA A 19 32.37 14.01 -32.48
N ALA A 20 32.53 13.08 -31.53
CA ALA A 20 31.62 11.95 -31.38
C ALA A 20 30.23 12.49 -30.98
N PRO A 21 29.13 12.05 -31.63
CA PRO A 21 27.81 12.52 -31.27
C PRO A 21 27.47 12.02 -29.87
N GLN A 22 27.10 12.99 -29.02
CA GLN A 22 26.61 12.77 -27.67
C GLN A 22 25.48 11.73 -27.69
N GLY A 23 25.60 10.71 -26.84
CA GLY A 23 24.61 9.63 -26.72
C GLY A 23 23.22 10.21 -26.48
N ARG A 24 22.27 9.85 -27.36
CA ARG A 24 20.86 10.19 -27.18
C ARG A 24 20.38 9.62 -25.84
N PRO A 25 19.56 10.36 -25.06
CA PRO A 25 18.91 9.80 -23.89
C PRO A 25 18.07 8.59 -24.31
N HIS A 26 18.31 7.45 -23.67
CA HIS A 26 17.51 6.24 -23.84
C HIS A 26 16.16 6.48 -23.16
N LEU A 27 15.17 6.94 -23.92
CA LEU A 27 13.80 6.93 -23.43
C LEU A 27 13.39 5.46 -23.21
N PRO A 28 12.67 5.14 -22.12
CA PRO A 28 12.14 3.79 -21.93
C PRO A 28 11.29 3.43 -23.14
N VAL A 29 11.61 2.31 -23.79
CA VAL A 29 10.78 1.75 -24.86
C VAL A 29 9.41 1.49 -24.26
N VAL A 30 8.43 2.31 -24.66
CA VAL A 30 7.02 1.96 -24.51
C VAL A 30 6.82 0.76 -25.43
N ILE A 31 6.82 -0.44 -24.85
CA ILE A 31 6.38 -1.64 -25.56
C ILE A 31 4.89 -1.41 -25.82
N ALA A 32 4.56 -0.94 -27.02
CA ALA A 32 3.19 -0.90 -27.47
C ALA A 32 2.61 -2.32 -27.34
N PRO A 33 1.37 -2.48 -26.86
CA PRO A 33 0.73 -3.79 -26.84
C PRO A 33 0.83 -4.41 -28.24
N PRO A 34 1.19 -5.71 -28.36
CA PRO A 34 1.37 -6.33 -29.66
C PRO A 34 0.11 -6.13 -30.49
N ALA A 35 0.28 -5.61 -31.71
CA ALA A 35 -0.82 -5.47 -32.66
C ALA A 35 -1.49 -6.85 -32.83
N PRO A 36 -2.83 -6.94 -32.82
CA PRO A 36 -3.51 -8.22 -32.96
C PRO A 36 -3.10 -8.84 -34.29
N ALA A 37 -2.51 -10.03 -34.24
CA ALA A 37 -2.12 -10.77 -35.43
C ALA A 37 -3.36 -10.99 -36.33
N PRO A 38 -3.31 -10.64 -37.62
CA PRO A 38 -4.43 -10.87 -38.52
C PRO A 38 -4.55 -12.39 -38.74
N GLY A 39 -5.58 -13.00 -38.15
CA GLY A 39 -5.94 -14.39 -38.39
C GLY A 39 -5.82 -15.37 -37.21
N ALA A 40 -5.58 -14.93 -35.97
CA ALA A 40 -5.68 -15.82 -34.80
C ALA A 40 -7.14 -16.03 -34.38
N ALA A 41 -7.95 -16.62 -35.26
CA ALA A 41 -9.22 -17.20 -34.90
C ALA A 41 -8.98 -18.63 -34.41
N ALA A 42 -8.83 -18.79 -33.10
CA ALA A 42 -9.23 -20.01 -32.42
C ALA A 42 -10.23 -19.60 -31.33
N PRO A 43 -11.55 -19.75 -31.56
CA PRO A 43 -12.54 -19.46 -30.53
C PRO A 43 -12.64 -20.66 -29.59
N ASP A 44 -11.63 -20.88 -28.75
CA ASP A 44 -11.82 -21.78 -27.62
C ASP A 44 -12.54 -20.99 -26.52
N GLY A 45 -13.84 -20.84 -26.71
CA GLY A 45 -14.73 -20.15 -25.80
C GLY A 45 -16.07 -19.96 -26.48
N HIS A 46 -17.05 -20.74 -26.03
CA HIS A 46 -18.48 -20.65 -26.33
C HIS A 46 -18.98 -19.26 -26.77
N ARG A 47 -20.07 -19.25 -27.55
CA ARG A 47 -20.73 -18.10 -28.21
C ARG A 47 -20.80 -16.79 -27.41
N HIS A 48 -20.72 -16.83 -26.09
CA HIS A 48 -20.85 -15.69 -25.18
C HIS A 48 -19.53 -15.26 -24.49
N ALA A 49 -18.37 -15.78 -24.88
CA ALA A 49 -17.08 -15.48 -24.25
C ALA A 49 -16.71 -13.98 -24.21
N ALA A 50 -17.25 -13.16 -25.11
CA ALA A 50 -17.07 -11.71 -25.07
C ALA A 50 -17.81 -11.05 -23.90
N LEU A 51 -19.01 -11.55 -23.54
CA LEU A 51 -19.77 -11.09 -22.38
C LEU A 51 -19.02 -11.43 -21.09
N ASP A 52 -18.50 -12.66 -20.99
CA ASP A 52 -17.73 -13.09 -19.82
C ASP A 52 -16.47 -12.24 -19.62
N ARG A 53 -15.74 -11.95 -20.71
CA ARG A 53 -14.59 -11.03 -20.64
C ARG A 53 -15.01 -9.63 -20.21
N GLY A 54 -16.15 -9.13 -20.67
CA GLY A 54 -16.69 -7.83 -20.26
C GLY A 54 -17.05 -7.78 -18.78
N VAL A 55 -17.70 -8.83 -18.28
CA VAL A 55 -18.05 -9.00 -16.85
C VAL A 55 -16.78 -9.12 -16.00
N MET A 56 -15.83 -9.96 -16.41
CA MET A 56 -14.55 -10.13 -15.70
C MET A 56 -13.68 -8.88 -15.74
N ALA A 57 -13.68 -8.13 -16.84
CA ALA A 57 -12.98 -6.84 -16.91
C ALA A 57 -13.64 -5.80 -15.99
N SER A 58 -14.97 -5.79 -15.89
CA SER A 58 -15.70 -4.88 -15.00
C SER A 58 -15.45 -5.23 -13.53
N LEU A 59 -15.53 -6.52 -13.19
CA LEU A 59 -15.17 -7.03 -11.87
C LEU A 59 -13.71 -6.74 -11.53
N ALA A 60 -12.78 -6.98 -12.47
CA ALA A 60 -11.37 -6.68 -12.29
C ALA A 60 -11.13 -5.19 -12.02
N ARG A 61 -11.85 -4.28 -12.68
CA ARG A 61 -11.75 -2.85 -12.36
C ARG A 61 -12.23 -2.54 -10.92
N LEU A 62 -13.31 -3.18 -10.49
CA LEU A 62 -13.89 -2.97 -9.15
C LEU A 62 -13.04 -3.57 -8.01
N THR A 63 -12.27 -4.61 -8.29
CA THR A 63 -11.52 -5.37 -7.27
C THR A 63 -10.00 -5.21 -7.38
N GLY A 64 -9.53 -4.27 -8.20
CA GLY A 64 -8.09 -4.10 -8.46
C GLY A 64 -7.44 -5.28 -9.21
N GLY A 65 -8.23 -6.04 -9.97
CA GLY A 65 -7.76 -7.08 -10.89
C GLY A 65 -8.14 -8.52 -10.51
N MET A 66 -8.95 -8.73 -9.46
CA MET A 66 -9.25 -10.05 -8.91
C MET A 66 -10.72 -10.46 -9.06
N SER A 67 -11.01 -11.67 -9.53
CA SER A 67 -12.40 -12.13 -9.52
C SER A 67 -12.91 -12.34 -8.08
N PRO A 68 -14.22 -12.15 -7.81
CA PRO A 68 -14.80 -12.46 -6.49
C PRO A 68 -14.51 -13.89 -6.04
N HIS A 69 -14.49 -14.84 -6.98
CA HIS A 69 -14.09 -16.21 -6.72
C HIS A 69 -12.65 -16.31 -6.21
N ALA A 70 -11.69 -15.63 -6.84
CA ALA A 70 -10.30 -15.65 -6.40
C ALA A 70 -10.10 -15.05 -5.00
N MET A 71 -10.95 -14.10 -4.62
CA MET A 71 -10.96 -13.53 -3.27
C MET A 71 -11.48 -14.53 -2.24
N LEU A 72 -12.61 -15.18 -2.52
CA LEU A 72 -13.16 -16.23 -1.66
C LEU A 72 -12.18 -17.41 -1.53
N ASP A 73 -11.61 -17.87 -2.64
CA ASP A 73 -10.61 -18.94 -2.68
C ASP A 73 -9.40 -18.59 -1.79
N ALA A 74 -8.81 -17.40 -1.98
CA ALA A 74 -7.66 -16.99 -1.20
C ALA A 74 -7.96 -16.86 0.30
N TRP A 75 -9.15 -16.33 0.65
CA TRP A 75 -9.59 -16.21 2.03
C TRP A 75 -9.80 -17.58 2.69
N SER A 76 -10.55 -18.47 2.03
CA SER A 76 -10.81 -19.81 2.54
C SER A 76 -9.54 -20.64 2.66
N ASP A 77 -8.66 -20.59 1.67
CA ASP A 77 -7.36 -21.28 1.67
C ASP A 77 -6.48 -20.79 2.84
N TRP A 78 -6.38 -19.48 3.04
CA TRP A 78 -5.68 -18.89 4.19
C TRP A 78 -6.30 -19.34 5.53
N ALA A 79 -7.62 -19.26 5.67
CA ALA A 79 -8.32 -19.59 6.92
C ALA A 79 -8.14 -21.06 7.30
N ILE A 80 -8.22 -21.98 6.34
CA ILE A 80 -8.00 -23.41 6.56
C ILE A 80 -6.56 -23.69 6.97
N HIS A 81 -5.58 -23.06 6.31
CA HIS A 81 -4.16 -23.21 6.67
C HIS A 81 -3.88 -22.67 8.07
N LEU A 82 -4.41 -21.50 8.42
CA LEU A 82 -4.26 -20.94 9.75
C LEU A 82 -4.92 -21.83 10.82
N ALA A 83 -6.12 -22.35 10.55
CA ALA A 83 -6.83 -23.25 11.47
C ALA A 83 -6.05 -24.54 11.78
N ARG A 84 -5.22 -25.01 10.84
CA ARG A 84 -4.39 -26.22 10.98
C ARG A 84 -2.94 -25.95 11.40
N ALA A 85 -2.62 -24.70 11.75
CA ALA A 85 -1.27 -24.27 12.12
C ALA A 85 -1.22 -23.79 13.59
N PRO A 86 -1.22 -24.69 14.60
CA PRO A 86 -1.28 -24.30 16.01
C PRO A 86 -0.10 -23.42 16.46
N GLY A 87 1.11 -23.67 15.94
CA GLY A 87 2.27 -22.80 16.23
C GLY A 87 2.08 -21.37 15.72
N ARG A 88 1.44 -21.20 14.54
CA ARG A 88 1.11 -19.87 14.03
C ARG A 88 0.03 -19.19 14.85
N GLN A 89 -0.96 -19.94 15.31
CA GLN A 89 -2.01 -19.40 16.19
C GLN A 89 -1.43 -18.86 17.49
N LEU A 90 -0.49 -19.59 18.12
CA LEU A 90 0.23 -19.12 19.30
C LEU A 90 1.02 -17.83 19.02
N GLU A 91 1.78 -17.79 17.91
CA GLU A 91 2.52 -16.59 17.52
C GLU A 91 1.59 -15.37 17.31
N LEU A 92 0.42 -15.56 16.68
CA LEU A 92 -0.57 -14.50 16.52
C LEU A 92 -1.22 -14.08 17.83
N MET A 93 -1.42 -15.02 18.77
CA MET A 93 -1.93 -14.72 20.10
C MET A 93 -0.92 -13.90 20.91
N GLU A 94 0.36 -14.28 20.87
CA GLU A 94 1.46 -13.53 21.48
C GLU A 94 1.58 -12.12 20.87
N ARG A 95 1.45 -12.00 19.54
CA ARG A 95 1.45 -10.69 18.87
C ARG A 95 0.26 -9.84 19.28
N ALA A 96 -0.94 -10.43 19.39
CA ALA A 96 -2.13 -9.71 19.85
C ALA A 96 -1.95 -9.21 21.29
N GLN A 97 -1.42 -10.07 22.18
CA GLN A 97 -1.13 -9.71 23.57
C GLN A 97 -0.09 -8.59 23.65
N ALA A 98 0.99 -8.67 22.88
CA ALA A 98 2.03 -7.65 22.83
C ALA A 98 1.46 -6.31 22.32
N ASN A 99 0.63 -6.34 21.27
CA ASN A 99 0.03 -5.13 20.72
C ASN A 99 -0.97 -4.50 21.70
N TRP A 100 -1.78 -5.32 22.37
CA TRP A 100 -2.68 -4.88 23.43
C TRP A 100 -1.92 -4.20 24.58
N LEU A 101 -0.84 -4.82 25.06
CA LEU A 101 -0.05 -4.28 26.16
C LEU A 101 0.58 -2.93 25.78
N LYS A 102 1.14 -2.80 24.56
CA LYS A 102 1.63 -1.53 24.03
C LYS A 102 0.56 -0.44 24.02
N LEU A 103 -0.66 -0.78 23.56
CA LEU A 103 -1.78 0.15 23.50
C LEU A 103 -2.22 0.61 24.89
N VAL A 104 -2.32 -0.32 25.84
CA VAL A 104 -2.66 0.00 27.25
C VAL A 104 -1.61 0.90 27.88
N GLN A 105 -0.32 0.59 27.69
CA GLN A 105 0.79 1.42 28.20
C GLN A 105 0.73 2.83 27.61
N TYR A 106 0.50 2.95 26.30
CA TYR A 106 0.34 4.23 25.62
C TYR A 106 -0.85 5.03 26.18
N GLY A 107 -2.01 4.40 26.35
CA GLY A 107 -3.21 5.04 26.89
C GLY A 107 -3.07 5.48 28.34
N VAL A 108 -2.46 4.66 29.20
CA VAL A 108 -2.21 4.99 30.62
C VAL A 108 -1.24 6.16 30.75
N ALA A 109 -0.13 6.13 30.00
CA ALA A 109 0.84 7.23 30.02
C ALA A 109 0.22 8.53 29.49
N GLY A 110 -0.54 8.49 28.40
CA GLY A 110 -1.28 9.64 27.87
C GLY A 110 -2.31 10.19 28.86
N GLY A 111 -3.08 9.31 29.53
CA GLY A 111 -4.04 9.69 30.57
C GLY A 111 -3.39 10.33 31.80
N ALA A 112 -2.13 9.98 32.09
CA ALA A 112 -1.33 10.60 33.14
C ALA A 112 -0.66 11.93 32.72
N GLY A 113 -1.01 12.47 31.53
CA GLY A 113 -0.44 13.72 31.01
C GLY A 113 0.98 13.58 30.44
N GLN A 114 1.47 12.36 30.28
CA GLN A 114 2.76 12.12 29.62
C GLN A 114 2.58 12.16 28.09
N SER A 115 3.68 12.37 27.37
CA SER A 115 3.72 12.25 25.90
C SER A 115 4.54 11.02 25.51
N PRO A 116 4.00 9.80 25.68
CA PRO A 116 4.70 8.58 25.32
C PRO A 116 4.90 8.50 23.80
N GLU A 117 5.98 7.82 23.38
CA GLU A 117 6.19 7.48 21.97
C GLU A 117 5.04 6.59 21.47
N LYS A 118 4.61 6.83 20.21
CA LYS A 118 3.56 6.05 19.58
C LYS A 118 4.06 4.62 19.29
N PRO A 119 3.44 3.58 19.84
CA PRO A 119 3.92 2.20 19.68
C PRO A 119 3.75 1.64 18.26
N PHE A 120 2.86 2.21 17.45
CA PHE A 120 2.57 1.76 16.10
C PHE A 120 2.73 2.92 15.12
N PRO A 121 3.82 2.93 14.32
CA PRO A 121 3.99 3.92 13.27
C PRO A 121 3.04 3.63 12.10
N PRO A 122 2.51 4.67 11.44
CA PRO A 122 1.79 4.49 10.20
C PRO A 122 2.71 3.98 9.07
N GLY A 123 2.11 3.48 7.98
CA GLY A 123 2.88 3.10 6.79
C GLY A 123 3.65 4.30 6.21
N PRO A 124 4.78 4.06 5.51
CA PRO A 124 5.69 5.13 5.06
C PRO A 124 5.03 6.16 4.12
N ASN A 125 3.96 5.79 3.43
CA ASN A 125 3.21 6.65 2.52
C ASN A 125 1.77 6.92 3.00
N ASP A 126 1.47 6.62 4.27
CA ASP A 126 0.14 6.73 4.83
C ASP A 126 -0.08 8.14 5.42
N THR A 127 -0.53 9.06 4.58
CA THR A 127 -0.68 10.49 4.93
C THR A 127 -1.91 10.79 5.76
N ARG A 128 -2.86 9.86 5.93
CA ARG A 128 -4.12 10.11 6.65
C ARG A 128 -3.93 10.49 8.12
N TRP A 129 -2.72 10.26 8.65
CA TRP A 129 -2.32 10.42 10.03
C TRP A 129 -1.46 11.66 10.29
N SER A 130 -1.26 12.53 9.29
CA SER A 130 -0.33 13.67 9.39
C SER A 130 -0.86 14.85 10.19
N HIS A 131 -2.18 14.94 10.40
CA HIS A 131 -2.80 16.04 11.13
C HIS A 131 -2.47 15.99 12.63
N GLU A 132 -2.10 17.13 13.23
CA GLU A 132 -1.68 17.22 14.65
C GLU A 132 -2.75 16.74 15.64
N GLY A 133 -4.03 16.83 15.27
CA GLY A 133 -5.13 16.32 16.08
C GLY A 133 -5.06 14.82 16.36
N TRP A 134 -4.34 14.04 15.54
CA TRP A 134 -4.07 12.62 15.80
C TRP A 134 -3.08 12.38 16.96
N ASP A 135 -2.43 13.41 17.49
CA ASP A 135 -1.58 13.32 18.68
C ASP A 135 -2.36 13.57 19.98
N ARG A 136 -3.63 14.00 19.88
CA ARG A 136 -4.47 14.36 21.03
C ARG A 136 -5.50 13.30 21.34
N ALA A 137 -5.83 13.13 22.62
CA ALA A 137 -6.94 12.28 23.04
C ALA A 137 -8.29 12.85 22.54
N PRO A 138 -9.26 11.99 22.17
CA PRO A 138 -9.20 10.53 22.12
C PRO A 138 -8.61 9.97 20.80
N PHE A 139 -8.40 10.81 19.79
CA PHE A 139 -8.00 10.42 18.43
C PHE A 139 -6.68 9.63 18.39
N ALA A 140 -5.72 10.01 19.24
CA ALA A 140 -4.45 9.32 19.38
C ALA A 140 -4.63 7.84 19.76
N LEU A 141 -5.57 7.53 20.66
CA LEU A 141 -5.84 6.16 21.06
C LEU A 141 -6.56 5.37 19.96
N TRP A 142 -7.47 6.00 19.22
CA TRP A 142 -8.15 5.39 18.08
C TRP A 142 -7.19 5.07 16.94
N GLN A 143 -6.31 6.02 16.59
CA GLN A 143 -5.24 5.81 15.62
C GLN A 143 -4.35 4.65 16.04
N GLN A 144 -3.81 4.67 17.26
CA GLN A 144 -2.88 3.63 17.72
C GLN A 144 -3.55 2.26 17.85
N GLY A 145 -4.81 2.20 18.28
CA GLY A 145 -5.57 0.95 18.30
C GLY A 145 -5.77 0.37 16.90
N PHE A 146 -6.14 1.22 15.94
CA PHE A 146 -6.30 0.81 14.55
C PHE A 146 -4.98 0.35 13.92
N LEU A 147 -3.87 1.09 14.10
CA LEU A 147 -2.56 0.70 13.60
C LEU A 147 -2.04 -0.60 14.25
N GLY A 148 -2.34 -0.84 15.53
CA GLY A 148 -2.06 -2.11 16.19
C GLY A 148 -2.83 -3.30 15.60
N VAL A 149 -4.07 -3.08 15.16
CA VAL A 149 -4.86 -4.08 14.42
C VAL A 149 -4.28 -4.31 13.02
N GLN A 150 -3.83 -3.26 12.33
CA GLN A 150 -3.16 -3.41 11.03
C GLN A 150 -1.88 -4.24 11.14
N ASP A 151 -1.06 -3.98 12.16
CA ASP A 151 0.17 -4.73 12.44
C ASP A 151 -0.10 -6.23 12.69
N TRP A 152 -1.16 -6.53 13.45
CA TRP A 152 -1.57 -7.91 13.69
C TRP A 152 -2.01 -8.60 12.40
N TRP A 153 -2.85 -7.95 11.58
CA TRP A 153 -3.33 -8.52 10.31
C TRP A 153 -2.22 -8.65 9.26
N HIS A 154 -1.25 -7.74 9.25
CA HIS A 154 -0.07 -7.86 8.42
C HIS A 154 0.69 -9.15 8.72
N THR A 155 0.83 -9.48 10.01
CA THR A 155 1.41 -10.75 10.46
C THR A 155 0.48 -11.91 10.12
N ALA A 156 -0.81 -11.86 10.45
CA ALA A 156 -1.75 -12.94 10.23
C ALA A 156 -1.83 -13.39 8.76
N THR A 157 -1.68 -12.46 7.83
CA THR A 157 -1.75 -12.72 6.37
C THR A 157 -0.40 -12.91 5.69
N SER A 158 0.71 -12.94 6.45
CA SER A 158 2.03 -13.26 5.90
C SER A 158 2.12 -14.73 5.48
N ASP A 159 3.19 -15.09 4.78
CA ASP A 159 3.39 -16.44 4.25
C ASP A 159 3.28 -17.51 5.36
N LEU A 160 2.37 -18.47 5.17
CA LEU A 160 2.16 -19.63 6.04
C LEU A 160 2.75 -20.89 5.40
N ARG A 161 3.30 -21.78 6.23
CA ARG A 161 3.81 -23.07 5.74
C ARG A 161 2.67 -23.88 5.09
N GLY A 162 2.86 -24.30 3.85
CA GLY A 162 1.86 -25.04 3.06
C GLY A 162 0.90 -24.16 2.26
N LEU A 163 0.72 -22.89 2.65
CA LEU A 163 -0.12 -21.95 1.92
C LEU A 163 0.59 -21.47 0.66
N ARG A 164 -0.17 -21.39 -0.45
CA ARG A 164 0.37 -20.80 -1.69
C ARG A 164 0.66 -19.33 -1.46
N ARG A 165 1.90 -18.91 -1.73
CA ARG A 165 2.36 -17.51 -1.60
C ARG A 165 1.45 -16.49 -2.30
N GLN A 166 0.87 -16.88 -3.43
CA GLN A 166 -0.09 -16.03 -4.16
C GLN A 166 -1.39 -15.81 -3.36
N ASN A 167 -1.92 -16.85 -2.72
CA ASN A 167 -3.13 -16.76 -1.92
C ASN A 167 -2.89 -15.99 -0.62
N ALA A 168 -1.73 -16.16 0.02
CA ALA A 168 -1.32 -15.31 1.16
C ALA A 168 -1.32 -13.82 0.80
N ARG A 169 -0.67 -13.45 -0.31
CA ARG A 169 -0.65 -12.06 -0.80
C ARG A 169 -2.04 -11.52 -1.12
N ARG A 170 -2.92 -12.32 -1.72
CA ARG A 170 -4.30 -11.96 -2.02
C ARG A 170 -5.09 -11.74 -0.74
N ALA A 171 -5.04 -12.67 0.21
CA ALA A 171 -5.69 -12.53 1.51
C ALA A 171 -5.21 -11.26 2.24
N GLY A 172 -3.90 -11.00 2.25
CA GLY A 172 -3.35 -9.77 2.83
C GLY A 172 -3.79 -8.50 2.11
N PHE A 173 -3.93 -8.52 0.78
CA PHE A 173 -4.49 -7.38 0.04
C PHE A 173 -5.94 -7.12 0.43
N VAL A 174 -6.77 -8.17 0.40
CA VAL A 174 -8.21 -8.08 0.74
C VAL A 174 -8.38 -7.55 2.15
N MET A 175 -7.60 -8.07 3.11
CA MET A 175 -7.66 -7.62 4.48
C MET A 175 -7.24 -6.15 4.63
N ARG A 176 -6.23 -5.68 3.90
CA ARG A 176 -5.87 -4.25 3.88
C ARG A 176 -7.03 -3.39 3.38
N GLN A 177 -7.68 -3.78 2.28
CA GLN A 177 -8.83 -3.03 1.75
C GLN A 177 -10.00 -2.97 2.74
N LEU A 178 -10.28 -4.09 3.42
CA LEU A 178 -11.31 -4.14 4.47
C LEU A 178 -10.96 -3.25 5.67
N LEU A 179 -9.71 -3.32 6.14
CA LEU A 179 -9.23 -2.48 7.24
C LEU A 179 -9.27 -1.00 6.86
N ASP A 180 -8.88 -0.67 5.63
CA ASP A 180 -8.90 0.70 5.14
C ASP A 180 -10.33 1.26 5.12
N THR A 181 -11.36 0.43 4.85
CA THR A 181 -12.77 0.85 4.88
C THR A 181 -13.23 1.23 6.29
N VAL A 182 -12.76 0.51 7.31
CA VAL A 182 -13.13 0.75 8.73
C VAL A 182 -12.15 1.68 9.46
N SER A 183 -11.26 2.36 8.71
CA SER A 183 -10.29 3.29 9.30
C SER A 183 -11.00 4.45 10.03
N PRO A 184 -10.56 4.84 11.25
CA PRO A 184 -11.07 6.03 11.94
C PRO A 184 -11.05 7.30 11.08
N SER A 185 -10.05 7.42 10.20
CA SER A 185 -9.89 8.57 9.29
C SER A 185 -11.03 8.72 8.27
N ASN A 186 -11.77 7.66 7.98
CA ASN A 186 -12.90 7.68 7.03
C ASN A 186 -14.20 8.21 7.64
N PHE A 187 -14.27 8.35 8.97
CA PHE A 187 -15.47 8.79 9.64
C PHE A 187 -15.34 10.28 9.97
N PRO A 188 -16.19 11.17 9.43
CA PRO A 188 -16.12 12.61 9.69
C PRO A 188 -16.10 12.99 11.17
N LEU A 189 -16.88 12.28 11.99
CA LEU A 189 -16.96 12.49 13.44
C LEU A 189 -15.78 11.88 14.22
N GLY A 190 -15.01 10.99 13.57
CA GLY A 190 -13.83 10.34 14.13
C GLY A 190 -12.51 10.95 13.66
N ASN A 191 -12.55 11.96 12.79
CA ASN A 191 -11.38 12.54 12.15
C ASN A 191 -11.15 13.99 12.66
N PRO A 192 -10.03 14.25 13.35
CA PRO A 192 -9.77 15.57 13.95
C PRO A 192 -9.60 16.68 12.91
N GLU A 193 -9.04 16.38 11.73
CA GLU A 193 -8.88 17.35 10.64
C GLU A 193 -10.24 17.80 10.11
N ILE A 194 -11.16 16.85 9.92
CA ILE A 194 -12.52 17.16 9.47
C ILE A 194 -13.27 17.96 10.54
N LEU A 195 -13.16 17.57 11.81
CA LEU A 195 -13.80 18.28 12.91
C LEU A 195 -13.29 19.72 13.03
N GLU A 196 -11.98 19.93 12.96
CA GLU A 196 -11.38 21.26 12.99
C GLU A 196 -11.85 22.11 11.80
N LYS A 197 -11.81 21.55 10.58
CA LYS A 197 -12.31 22.24 9.38
C LYS A 197 -13.81 22.56 9.47
N THR A 198 -14.60 21.69 10.10
CA THR A 198 -16.03 21.88 10.31
C THR A 198 -16.29 23.07 11.23
N VAL A 199 -15.54 23.18 12.33
CA VAL A 199 -15.62 24.35 13.22
C VAL A 199 -15.20 25.62 12.48
N ASN A 200 -14.07 25.59 11.76
CA ASN A 200 -13.53 26.75 11.06
C ASN A 200 -14.43 27.25 9.92
N THR A 201 -15.22 26.37 9.30
CA THR A 201 -16.10 26.72 8.17
C THR A 201 -17.57 26.83 8.54
N GLY A 202 -17.93 26.67 9.82
CA GLY A 202 -19.32 26.62 10.26
C GLY A 202 -20.12 25.47 9.63
N GLY A 203 -19.45 24.37 9.30
CA GLY A 203 -20.05 23.17 8.69
C GLY A 203 -20.15 23.16 7.16
N ARG A 204 -19.70 24.21 6.48
CA ARG A 204 -19.79 24.31 5.00
C ARG A 204 -19.02 23.21 4.28
N ASN A 205 -17.88 22.75 4.84
CA ASN A 205 -17.09 21.65 4.29
C ASN A 205 -17.88 20.33 4.13
N LEU A 206 -18.83 20.05 5.04
CA LEU A 206 -19.64 18.83 4.98
C LEU A 206 -20.68 18.90 3.87
N PHE A 207 -21.29 20.08 3.67
CA PHE A 207 -22.23 20.31 2.57
C PHE A 207 -21.54 20.23 1.21
N GLU A 208 -20.37 20.85 1.06
CA GLU A 208 -19.56 20.77 -0.16
C GLU A 208 -19.16 19.31 -0.44
N GLY A 209 -18.71 18.57 0.57
CA GLY A 209 -18.39 17.15 0.44
C GLY A 209 -19.59 16.29 0.05
N ALA A 210 -20.77 16.56 0.62
CA ALA A 210 -22.00 15.85 0.27
C ALA A 210 -22.49 16.17 -1.15
N ALA A 211 -22.35 17.42 -1.60
CA ALA A 211 -22.67 17.81 -2.98
C ALA A 211 -21.76 17.08 -3.98
N HIS A 212 -20.45 17.06 -3.73
CA HIS A 212 -19.50 16.31 -4.57
C HIS A 212 -19.79 14.80 -4.57
N PHE A 213 -20.16 14.22 -3.43
CA PHE A 213 -20.53 12.80 -3.38
C PHE A 213 -21.76 12.46 -4.22
N ILE A 214 -22.75 13.37 -4.30
CA ILE A 214 -23.95 13.19 -5.12
C ILE A 214 -23.64 13.39 -6.61
N ASP A 215 -22.76 14.34 -6.94
CA ASP A 215 -22.38 14.60 -8.34
C ASP A 215 -21.48 13.50 -8.92
N ASP A 216 -20.72 12.79 -8.07
CA ASP A 216 -19.79 11.71 -8.46
C ASP A 216 -20.39 10.28 -8.37
N ALA A 217 -21.60 10.11 -7.84
CA ALA A 217 -22.28 8.81 -7.65
C ALA A 217 -23.25 8.45 -8.80
#